data_AF-A0A1C5LYH2-F1
#
_entry.id   AF-A0A1C5LYH2-F1
#
_cell.length_a   1.000
_cell.length_b   1.000
_cell.length_c   1.000
_cell.angle_alpha   90.00
_cell.angle_beta   90.00
_cell.angle_gamma   90.00
#
_symmetry.space_group_name_H-M   'P 1'
#
loop_
_entity.id
_entity.type
_entity.pdbx_description
1 polymer ?
#
loop_
_entity_poly.entity_id
_entity_poly.type
_entity_poly.pdbx_seq_one_letter_code
_entity_poly.pdbx_strand_id
1 'polypeptide(L)'
;MTPNLQKLRYTYLLLYTLGGVCTLMTLALLIWVAVCIALEAEPLAAISFLSHLPTPLRFVIIIAVMAISIAAWQYGAKYHQQYEAALKQRRTER
;
A
#
# COMPACT_ATOMS: atom_id res chain seq x y z
N MET A 1 -0.68 15.66 24.46
CA MET A 1 -1.45 15.23 23.27
C MET A 1 -2.39 14.14 23.75
N THR A 2 -3.70 14.19 23.50
CA THR A 2 -4.60 13.15 24.04
C THR A 2 -4.28 11.78 23.45
N PRO A 3 -4.48 10.68 24.21
CA PRO A 3 -4.16 9.33 23.75
C PRO A 3 -4.86 8.97 22.43
N ASN A 4 -6.07 9.49 22.21
CA ASN A 4 -6.80 9.29 20.95
C ASN A 4 -6.14 9.97 19.73
N LEU A 5 -5.53 11.15 19.90
CA LEU A 5 -4.88 11.87 18.81
C LEU A 5 -3.54 11.20 18.42
N GLN A 6 -2.82 10.66 19.40
CA GLN A 6 -1.61 9.87 19.16
C GLN A 6 -1.92 8.55 18.45
N LYS A 7 -2.98 7.85 18.84
CA LYS A 7 -3.45 6.64 18.13
C LYS A 7 -3.81 6.93 16.68
N LEU A 8 -4.55 8.01 16.41
CA LEU A 8 -4.90 8.43 15.05
C LEU A 8 -3.64 8.71 14.22
N ARG A 9 -2.68 9.43 14.80
CA ARG A 9 -1.40 9.74 14.17
C ARG A 9 -0.64 8.49 13.77
N TYR A 10 -0.49 7.57 14.71
CA TYR A 10 0.22 6.31 14.46
C TYR A 10 -0.48 5.47 13.39
N THR A 11 -1.82 5.40 13.45
CA THR A 11 -2.63 4.58 12.54
C THR A 11 -2.54 5.07 11.10
N TYR A 12 -2.74 6.37 10.84
CA TYR A 12 -2.66 6.88 9.46
C TYR A 12 -1.22 6.81 8.91
N LEU A 13 -0.20 7.02 9.76
CA LEU A 13 1.20 6.88 9.35
C LEU A 13 1.52 5.44 8.96
N LEU A 14 1.11 4.46 9.77
CA LEU A 14 1.31 3.05 9.47
C LEU A 14 0.63 2.66 8.15
N LEU A 15 -0.62 3.09 7.96
CA LEU A 15 -1.39 2.85 6.73
C LEU A 15 -0.71 3.47 5.50
N TYR A 16 -0.19 4.69 5.61
CA TYR A 16 0.55 5.32 4.52
C TYR A 16 1.92 4.68 4.28
N THR A 17 2.63 4.24 5.32
CA THR A 17 3.88 3.49 5.14
C THR A 17 3.61 2.17 4.42
N LEU A 18 2.59 1.43 4.84
CA LEU A 18 2.20 0.18 4.21
C LEU A 18 1.78 0.39 2.75
N GLY A 19 0.87 1.35 2.50
CA GLY A 19 0.43 1.70 1.16
C GLY A 19 1.58 2.18 0.27
N GLY A 20 2.49 2.98 0.81
CA GLY A 20 3.68 3.48 0.11
C GLY A 20 4.64 2.35 -0.27
N VAL A 21 4.94 1.44 0.66
CA VAL A 21 5.78 0.25 0.39
C VAL A 21 5.13 -0.62 -0.68
N CYS A 22 3.82 -0.89 -0.60
CA CYS A 22 3.10 -1.64 -1.63
C CYS A 22 3.18 -0.96 -3.00
N THR A 23 3.02 0.36 -3.07
CA THR A 23 3.16 1.12 -4.33
C THR A 23 4.58 1.02 -4.90
N LEU A 24 5.61 1.18 -4.06
CA LEU A 24 7.01 1.07 -4.48
C LEU A 24 7.33 -0.33 -5.00
N MET A 25 6.88 -1.37 -4.31
CA MET A 25 7.03 -2.76 -4.77
C MET A 25 6.32 -2.99 -6.11
N THR A 26 5.12 -2.43 -6.28
CA THR A 26 4.37 -2.54 -7.54
C THR A 26 5.13 -1.88 -8.68
N LEU A 27 5.69 -0.69 -8.47
CA LEU A 27 6.52 0.00 -9.46
C LEU A 27 7.79 -0.80 -9.81
N ALA A 28 8.47 -1.35 -8.80
CA ALA A 28 9.65 -2.18 -9.02
C ALA A 28 9.31 -3.44 -9.85
N LEU A 29 8.18 -4.08 -9.59
CA LEU A 29 7.70 -5.22 -10.38
C LEU A 29 7.35 -4.83 -11.81
N LEU A 30 6.70 -3.68 -12.02
CA LEU A 30 6.39 -3.19 -13.37
C LEU A 30 7.67 -2.88 -14.16
N ILE A 31 8.67 -2.27 -13.52
CA ILE A 31 9.99 -2.05 -14.13
C ILE A 31 10.62 -3.39 -14.48
N TRP A 32 10.56 -4.38 -13.58
CA TRP A 32 11.10 -5.71 -13.84
C TRP A 32 10.39 -6.43 -14.99
N VAL A 33 9.06 -6.34 -15.07
CA VAL A 33 8.28 -6.83 -16.23
C VAL A 33 8.76 -6.17 -17.52
N ALA A 34 8.96 -4.85 -17.52
CA ALA A 34 9.47 -4.14 -18.69
C ALA A 34 10.87 -4.61 -19.10
N VAL A 35 11.76 -4.90 -18.13
CA VAL A 35 13.08 -5.50 -18.39
C VAL A 35 12.94 -6.90 -18.98
N CYS A 36 12.06 -7.75 -18.45
CA CYS A 36 11.82 -9.09 -19.01
C CYS A 36 11.37 -9.01 -20.48
N ILE A 37 10.45 -8.11 -20.80
CA ILE A 37 9.97 -7.88 -22.17
C ILE A 37 11.12 -7.40 -23.07
N ALA A 38 11.93 -6.46 -22.60
CA ALA A 38 13.08 -5.94 -23.35
C ALA A 38 14.16 -7.00 -23.62
N LEU A 39 14.26 -8.02 -22.77
CA LEU A 39 15.17 -9.15 -22.91
C LEU A 39 14.54 -10.37 -23.60
N GLU A 40 13.36 -10.23 -24.21
CA GLU A 40 12.60 -11.31 -24.86
C GLU A 40 12.29 -12.51 -23.94
N ALA A 41 12.31 -12.29 -22.62
CA ALA A 41 11.92 -13.29 -21.65
C ALA A 41 10.39 -13.31 -21.47
N GLU A 42 9.85 -14.45 -21.05
CA GLU A 42 8.42 -14.53 -20.74
C GLU A 42 8.05 -13.53 -19.64
N PRO A 43 7.00 -12.69 -19.82
CA PRO A 43 6.61 -11.70 -18.80
C PRO A 43 6.20 -12.35 -17.47
N LEU A 44 5.78 -13.62 -17.51
CA LEU A 44 5.47 -14.40 -16.31
C LEU A 44 6.73 -14.69 -15.45
N ALA A 45 7.93 -14.60 -16.03
CA ALA A 45 9.19 -14.74 -15.30
C ALA A 45 9.37 -13.64 -14.24
N ALA A 46 8.73 -12.48 -14.42
CA ALA A 46 8.76 -11.39 -13.46
C ALA A 46 8.11 -11.75 -12.11
N ILE A 47 7.23 -12.74 -12.09
CA ILE A 47 6.58 -13.29 -10.89
C ILE A 47 7.08 -14.70 -10.54
N SER A 48 8.26 -15.07 -11.02
CA SER A 48 8.88 -16.38 -10.76
C SER A 48 9.15 -16.65 -9.28
N PHE A 49 9.21 -15.63 -8.42
CA PHE A 49 9.26 -15.82 -6.97
C PHE A 49 8.01 -16.49 -6.39
N LEU A 50 6.88 -16.49 -7.12
CA LEU A 50 5.66 -17.25 -6.80
C LEU A 50 5.57 -18.60 -7.53
N SER A 51 6.67 -19.08 -8.16
CA SER A 51 6.69 -20.29 -9.01
C SER A 51 6.28 -21.58 -8.29
N HIS A 52 6.39 -21.63 -6.96
CA HIS A 52 5.95 -22.75 -6.14
C HIS A 52 4.42 -22.89 -6.05
N LEU A 53 3.66 -21.91 -6.55
CA LEU A 53 2.20 -21.87 -6.49
C LEU A 53 1.57 -22.10 -7.88
N PRO A 54 0.39 -22.77 -7.94
CA PRO A 54 -0.38 -22.88 -9.17
C PRO A 54 -0.64 -21.51 -9.81
N THR A 55 -0.59 -21.43 -11.14
CA THR A 55 -0.89 -20.21 -11.93
C THR A 55 -2.12 -19.42 -11.45
N PRO A 56 -3.31 -20.01 -11.24
CA PRO A 56 -4.47 -19.24 -10.78
C PRO A 56 -4.25 -18.61 -9.40
N LEU A 57 -3.53 -19.28 -8.51
CA LEU A 57 -3.27 -18.79 -7.15
C LEU A 57 -2.33 -17.58 -7.15
N ARG A 58 -1.39 -17.52 -8.10
CA ARG A 58 -0.50 -16.35 -8.30
C ARG A 58 -1.32 -15.09 -8.55
N PHE A 59 -2.33 -15.17 -9.41
CA PHE A 59 -3.22 -14.03 -9.70
C PHE A 59 -4.10 -13.64 -8.50
N VAL A 60 -4.60 -14.62 -7.74
CA VAL A 60 -5.36 -14.35 -6.51
C VAL A 60 -4.53 -13.57 -5.50
N ILE A 61 -3.26 -13.94 -5.31
CA ILE A 61 -2.34 -13.24 -4.41
C ILE A 61 -2.11 -11.80 -4.88
N ILE A 62 -1.90 -11.59 -6.19
CA ILE A 62 -1.74 -10.25 -6.76
C ILE A 62 -2.99 -9.40 -6.49
N ILE A 63 -4.18 -9.93 -6.73
CA ILE A 63 -5.45 -9.24 -6.46
C ILE A 63 -5.60 -8.91 -4.97
N ALA A 64 -5.23 -9.83 -4.08
CA ALA A 64 -5.29 -9.60 -2.64
C ALA A 64 -4.34 -8.48 -2.20
N VAL A 65 -3.11 -8.46 -2.72
CA VAL A 65 -2.14 -7.38 -2.46
C VAL A 65 -2.66 -6.04 -2.99
N MET A 66 -3.27 -6.02 -4.18
CA MET A 66 -3.91 -4.82 -4.72
C MET A 66 -5.02 -4.30 -3.81
N ALA A 67 -5.92 -5.19 -3.35
CA ALA A 67 -7.02 -4.83 -2.46
C ALA A 67 -6.51 -4.26 -1.12
N ILE A 68 -5.49 -4.89 -0.53
CA ILE A 68 -4.86 -4.42 0.71
C ILE A 68 -4.20 -3.05 0.51
N SER A 69 -3.49 -2.86 -0.60
CA SER A 69 -2.85 -1.57 -0.93
C SER A 69 -3.90 -0.45 -1.06
N ILE A 70 -4.97 -0.69 -1.82
CA ILE A 70 -6.07 0.29 -1.98
C ILE A 70 -6.71 0.61 -0.63
N ALA A 71 -7.00 -0.42 0.18
CA ALA A 71 -7.55 -0.22 1.51
C ALA A 71 -6.60 0.59 2.40
N ALA A 72 -5.30 0.29 2.38
CA ALA A 72 -4.29 1.01 3.16
C ALA A 72 -4.29 2.51 2.82
N TRP A 73 -4.34 2.85 1.53
CA TRP A 73 -4.43 4.24 1.08
C TRP A 73 -5.75 4.92 1.49
N GLN A 74 -6.89 4.27 1.26
CA GLN A 74 -8.20 4.84 1.58
C GLN A 74 -8.37 5.06 3.09
N TYR A 75 -8.04 4.06 3.91
CA TYR A 75 -8.11 4.20 5.36
C TYR A 75 -7.06 5.19 5.87
N GLY A 76 -5.84 5.19 5.33
CA GLY A 76 -4.80 6.18 5.66
C GLY A 76 -5.29 7.62 5.44
N ALA A 77 -5.89 7.90 4.29
CA ALA A 77 -6.47 9.21 3.98
C ALA A 77 -7.59 9.59 4.94
N LYS A 78 -8.50 8.66 5.25
CA LYS A 78 -9.60 8.89 6.19
C LYS A 78 -9.09 9.24 7.59
N TYR A 79 -8.14 8.47 8.13
CA TYR A 79 -7.60 8.73 9.47
C TYR A 79 -6.76 10.02 9.51
N HIS A 80 -6.08 10.36 8.41
CA HIS A 80 -5.34 11.62 8.29
C HIS A 80 -6.30 12.83 8.36
N GLN A 81 -7.41 12.80 7.62
CA GLN A 81 -8.43 13.85 7.69
C GLN A 81 -9.03 14.01 9.08
N GLN A 82 -9.35 12.89 9.75
CA GLN A 82 -9.84 12.92 11.13
C GLN A 82 -8.82 13.53 12.10
N TYR A 83 -7.52 13.23 11.90
CA TYR A 83 -6.45 13.79 12.70
C TYR A 83 -6.34 15.30 12.51
N GLU A 84 -6.38 15.79 11.28
CA GLU A 84 -6.35 17.23 11.00
C GLU A 84 -7.58 17.95 11.56
N ALA A 85 -8.78 17.37 11.44
CA ALA A 85 -10.00 17.94 11.99
C ALA A 85 -9.92 18.08 13.52
N ALA A 86 -9.46 17.02 14.21
CA ALA A 86 -9.27 17.03 15.66
C ALA A 86 -8.19 18.03 16.10
N LEU A 87 -7.17 18.26 15.26
CA LEU A 87 -6.11 19.24 15.52
C LEU A 87 -6.59 20.68 15.33
N LYS A 88 -7.44 20.93 14.32
CA LYS A 88 -8.08 22.23 14.07
C LYS A 88 -9.03 22.61 15.21
N GLN A 89 -9.90 21.70 15.64
CA GLN A 89 -10.82 21.94 16.78
C GLN A 89 -10.06 22.38 18.03
N ARG A 90 -8.99 21.67 18.40
CA ARG A 90 -8.14 22.05 19.56
C ARG A 90 -7.47 23.42 19.43
N ARG A 91 -7.21 23.88 18.22
CA ARG A 91 -6.62 25.20 17.99
C ARG A 91 -7.66 26.30 18.16
N THR A 92 -8.91 26.05 17.76
CA THR A 92 -10.02 26.99 17.92
C THR A 92 -10.51 27.11 19.37
N GLU A 93 -10.35 26.06 20.18
CA GLU A 93 -10.70 26.05 21.60
C GLU A 93 -9.65 26.70 22.53
N ARG A 94 -8.49 27.12 22.00
CA ARG A 94 -7.44 27.85 22.73
C ARG A 94 -7.46 29.32 22.40
#